data_AF-A0A0W0YJ28-F1
#
_entry.id   AF-A0A0W0YJ28-F1
#
_cell.length_a   1.000
_cell.length_b   1.000
_cell.length_c   1.000
_cell.angle_alpha   90.00
_cell.angle_beta   90.00
_cell.angle_gamma   90.00
#
_symmetry.space_group_name_H-M   'P 1'
#
loop_
_entity.id
_entity.type
_entity.pdbx_description
1 polymer ?
#
loop_
_entity_poly.entity_id
_entity_poly.type
_entity_poly.pdbx_seq_one_letter_code
_entity_poly.pdbx_strand_id
1 'polypeptide(L)'
;MGITIETVKDNEHFEYKGDVRVTKSIGKNATVIIKDGNLIVDGNVGTNSEIRLVAQENNSVVISGSFFMNNVSISGVNTGKNLAVQGDIENGVTISSTSSDLHVNGNIGNNCKLSTQSGDIKAGNVGADSILKTMSGDIKIGDVGVRCSLKTMSGDVKAGVVGSNSTLKTMSGDVKVQRVDRSTTIETMSGDIYENGVKRNKPNRQSNSVSISGMSFIGGNRIIINGRDMTDLINSSNNQSDEAPIRYTKGM
;
A
#
# COMPACT_ATOMS: atom_id res chain seq x y z
N MET A 1 6.48 -28.49 18.03
CA MET A 1 7.45 -29.47 17.51
C MET A 1 7.71 -29.08 16.07
N GLY A 2 8.97 -28.95 15.65
CA GLY A 2 9.32 -28.50 14.31
C GLY A 2 9.74 -29.65 13.40
N ILE A 3 9.55 -29.51 12.10
CA ILE A 3 10.02 -30.46 11.09
C ILE A 3 10.94 -29.79 10.09
N THR A 4 11.84 -30.57 9.51
CA THR A 4 12.67 -30.17 8.38
C THR A 4 12.37 -31.11 7.22
N ILE A 5 12.04 -30.54 6.07
CA ILE A 5 11.81 -31.27 4.82
C ILE A 5 12.73 -30.70 3.74
N GLU A 6 13.08 -31.51 2.75
CA GLU A 6 13.89 -31.00 1.64
C GLU A 6 13.09 -30.10 0.70
N THR A 7 11.87 -30.50 0.35
CA THR A 7 11.08 -29.82 -0.67
C THR A 7 9.59 -30.06 -0.47
N VAL A 8 8.79 -29.05 -0.79
CA VAL A 8 7.37 -29.20 -1.12
C VAL A 8 7.28 -29.30 -2.64
N LYS A 9 6.74 -30.38 -3.18
CA LYS A 9 6.76 -30.68 -4.62
C LYS A 9 5.79 -29.81 -5.41
N ASP A 10 5.93 -29.84 -6.73
CA ASP A 10 4.98 -29.21 -7.65
C ASP A 10 3.56 -29.75 -7.43
N ASN A 11 2.59 -28.84 -7.33
CA ASN A 11 1.17 -29.11 -7.07
C ASN A 11 0.88 -29.80 -5.72
N GLU A 12 1.84 -29.82 -4.79
CA GLU A 12 1.65 -30.41 -3.47
C GLU A 12 0.85 -29.46 -2.56
N HIS A 13 -0.12 -30.03 -1.84
CA HIS A 13 -0.80 -29.36 -0.74
C HIS A 13 -0.20 -29.84 0.59
N PHE A 14 0.66 -29.02 1.17
CA PHE A 14 1.35 -29.27 2.41
C PHE A 14 0.73 -28.47 3.56
N GLU A 15 0.32 -29.15 4.62
CA GLU A 15 -0.32 -28.52 5.77
C GLU A 15 0.29 -29.05 7.07
N TYR A 16 0.77 -28.15 7.93
CA TYR A 16 1.45 -28.55 9.16
C TYR A 16 1.12 -27.63 10.35
N LYS A 17 1.10 -28.21 11.55
CA LYS A 17 0.99 -27.49 12.82
C LYS A 17 2.31 -27.59 13.58
N GLY A 18 3.13 -26.56 13.45
CA GLY A 18 4.44 -26.43 14.08
C GLY A 18 5.39 -25.66 13.16
N ASP A 19 6.64 -25.52 13.60
CA ASP A 19 7.68 -24.89 12.78
C ASP A 19 8.06 -25.81 11.60
N VAL A 20 8.24 -25.23 10.42
CA VAL A 20 8.64 -25.95 9.21
C VAL A 20 9.87 -25.29 8.61
N ARG A 21 10.89 -26.09 8.33
CA ARG A 21 12.04 -25.69 7.52
C ARG A 21 12.07 -26.48 6.22
N VAL A 22 12.06 -25.79 5.09
CA VAL A 22 12.22 -26.35 3.74
C VAL A 22 13.64 -26.04 3.27
N THR A 23 14.50 -27.04 3.12
CA THR A 23 15.94 -26.80 2.90
C THR A 23 16.35 -26.59 1.45
N LYS A 24 15.50 -26.96 0.47
CA LYS A 24 15.78 -26.75 -0.97
C LYS A 24 14.79 -25.81 -1.63
N SER A 25 13.51 -26.17 -1.73
CA SER A 25 12.53 -25.36 -2.48
C SER A 25 11.09 -25.72 -2.19
N ILE A 26 10.20 -24.77 -2.44
CA ILE A 26 8.77 -25.00 -2.65
C ILE A 26 8.54 -25.01 -4.16
N GLY A 27 7.92 -26.07 -4.68
CA GLY A 27 7.63 -26.27 -6.10
C GLY A 27 6.57 -25.31 -6.63
N LYS A 28 6.21 -25.47 -7.90
CA LYS A 28 5.18 -24.67 -8.60
C LYS A 28 3.77 -25.13 -8.22
N ASN A 29 2.81 -24.20 -8.18
CA ASN A 29 1.41 -24.44 -7.78
C ASN A 29 1.29 -25.15 -6.41
N ALA A 30 2.29 -25.02 -5.55
CA ALA A 30 2.28 -25.67 -4.24
C ALA A 30 1.50 -24.81 -3.25
N THR A 31 0.74 -25.44 -2.38
CA THR A 31 0.04 -24.77 -1.27
C THR A 31 0.70 -25.20 0.03
N VAL A 32 1.24 -24.24 0.79
CA VAL A 32 1.86 -24.44 2.09
C VAL A 32 1.03 -23.72 3.14
N ILE A 33 0.37 -24.47 4.01
CA ILE A 33 -0.43 -23.93 5.11
C ILE A 33 0.23 -24.26 6.44
N ILE A 34 0.68 -23.22 7.16
CA ILE A 34 1.22 -23.36 8.51
C ILE A 34 0.15 -22.94 9.50
N LYS A 35 -0.42 -23.92 10.20
CA LYS A 35 -1.51 -23.69 11.15
C LYS A 35 -1.08 -22.89 12.38
N ASP A 36 0.11 -23.18 12.89
CA ASP A 36 0.63 -22.67 14.17
C ASP A 36 2.13 -22.90 14.24
N GLY A 37 2.93 -21.90 13.88
CA GLY A 37 4.37 -22.02 13.75
C GLY A 37 4.96 -21.14 12.65
N ASN A 38 6.28 -21.23 12.52
CA ASN A 38 7.05 -20.44 11.55
C ASN A 38 7.36 -21.27 10.29
N LEU A 39 7.52 -20.58 9.16
CA LEU A 39 8.04 -21.18 7.93
C LEU A 39 9.41 -20.59 7.60
N ILE A 40 10.41 -21.45 7.43
CA ILE A 40 11.71 -21.10 6.87
C ILE A 40 11.88 -21.83 5.56
N VAL A 41 12.21 -21.12 4.49
CA VAL A 41 12.54 -21.70 3.18
C VAL A 41 13.96 -21.28 2.82
N ASP A 42 14.91 -22.22 2.83
CA ASP A 42 16.32 -21.94 2.51
C ASP A 42 16.61 -21.91 1.00
N GLY A 43 15.57 -21.94 0.18
CA GLY A 43 15.70 -21.73 -1.25
C GLY A 43 14.42 -21.21 -1.86
N ASN A 44 14.14 -21.67 -3.06
CA ASN A 44 13.27 -20.95 -3.98
C ASN A 44 11.79 -21.30 -3.79
N VAL A 45 10.91 -20.32 -4.00
CA VAL A 45 9.45 -20.56 -4.07
C VAL A 45 9.03 -20.52 -5.54
N GLY A 46 8.46 -21.62 -6.01
CA GLY A 46 8.00 -21.79 -7.38
C GLY A 46 6.75 -20.96 -7.70
N THR A 47 6.52 -20.84 -9.00
CA THR A 47 5.43 -20.04 -9.58
C THR A 47 4.05 -20.51 -9.11
N ASN A 48 3.10 -19.58 -8.94
CA ASN A 48 1.71 -19.82 -8.54
C ASN A 48 1.54 -20.53 -7.18
N SER A 49 2.56 -20.47 -6.32
CA SER A 49 2.50 -21.13 -5.02
C SER A 49 1.89 -20.22 -3.95
N GLU A 50 1.10 -20.83 -3.08
CA GLU A 50 0.41 -20.15 -1.98
C GLU A 50 1.05 -20.55 -0.65
N ILE A 51 1.48 -19.56 0.13
CA ILE A 51 1.94 -19.75 1.50
C ILE A 51 0.97 -19.02 2.42
N ARG A 52 0.32 -19.76 3.32
CA ARG A 52 -0.67 -19.20 4.25
C ARG A 52 -0.36 -19.60 5.68
N LEU A 53 -0.20 -18.60 6.53
CA LEU A 53 -0.10 -18.79 7.97
C LEU A 53 -1.47 -18.55 8.61
N VAL A 54 -1.92 -19.44 9.49
CA VAL A 54 -3.28 -19.40 10.04
C VAL A 54 -3.33 -18.87 11.48
N ALA A 55 -2.31 -19.13 12.30
CA ALA A 55 -2.34 -18.81 13.72
C ALA A 55 -2.19 -17.31 14.02
N GLN A 56 -2.90 -16.90 15.07
CA GLN A 56 -3.19 -15.49 15.39
C GLN A 56 -2.19 -14.84 16.35
N GLU A 57 -1.27 -15.57 16.97
CA GLU A 57 -0.31 -15.01 17.91
C GLU A 57 1.09 -15.60 17.65
N ASN A 58 1.98 -14.82 17.03
CA ASN A 58 3.41 -15.09 16.82
C ASN A 58 3.83 -16.08 15.71
N ASN A 59 3.67 -15.74 14.41
CA ASN A 59 4.32 -16.48 13.30
C ASN A 59 5.17 -15.60 12.36
N SER A 60 6.35 -16.08 11.96
CA SER A 60 7.23 -15.44 10.97
C SER A 60 7.39 -16.33 9.74
N VAL A 61 7.58 -15.70 8.58
CA VAL A 61 8.02 -16.36 7.35
C VAL A 61 9.36 -15.78 6.98
N VAL A 62 10.39 -16.62 6.91
CA VAL A 62 11.71 -16.23 6.44
C VAL A 62 12.02 -17.05 5.20
N ILE A 63 12.23 -16.38 4.09
CA ILE A 63 12.59 -17.03 2.82
C ILE A 63 13.99 -16.54 2.48
N SER A 64 14.96 -17.44 2.59
CA SER A 64 16.38 -17.16 2.35
C SER A 64 16.78 -17.31 0.87
N GLY A 65 15.84 -17.71 0.00
CA GLY A 65 16.01 -17.79 -1.45
C GLY A 65 15.23 -16.72 -2.21
N SER A 66 15.23 -16.81 -3.53
CA SER A 66 14.50 -15.88 -4.41
C SER A 66 13.07 -16.37 -4.70
N PHE A 67 12.15 -15.44 -4.98
CA PHE A 67 10.80 -15.77 -5.44
C PHE A 67 10.78 -15.88 -6.95
N PHE A 68 10.38 -17.02 -7.51
CA PHE A 68 10.38 -17.23 -8.96
C PHE A 68 8.98 -17.03 -9.53
N MET A 69 8.90 -16.25 -10.62
CA MET A 69 7.79 -15.87 -11.51
C MET A 69 6.32 -16.13 -11.08
N ASN A 70 5.44 -15.15 -11.29
CA ASN A 70 3.97 -15.28 -11.27
C ASN A 70 3.35 -15.77 -9.94
N ASN A 71 2.55 -14.90 -9.31
CA ASN A 71 1.56 -15.21 -8.28
C ASN A 71 2.05 -16.06 -7.10
N VAL A 72 3.17 -15.70 -6.47
CA VAL A 72 3.44 -16.19 -5.11
C VAL A 72 2.67 -15.33 -4.13
N SER A 73 1.71 -15.92 -3.41
CA SER A 73 0.92 -15.26 -2.35
C SER A 73 1.43 -15.69 -0.99
N ILE A 74 1.88 -14.75 -0.17
CA ILE A 74 2.12 -14.98 1.27
C ILE A 74 1.06 -14.21 2.02
N SER A 75 0.36 -14.87 2.94
CA SER A 75 -0.68 -14.25 3.79
C SER A 75 -0.65 -14.78 5.24
N GLY A 76 -1.21 -13.98 6.16
CA GLY A 76 -1.35 -14.37 7.57
C GLY A 76 -0.11 -14.17 8.45
N VAL A 77 0.90 -13.43 7.98
CA VAL A 77 2.00 -12.98 8.83
C VAL A 77 1.48 -11.84 9.73
N ASN A 78 1.58 -12.00 11.05
CA ASN A 78 0.90 -11.16 12.04
C ASN A 78 1.88 -10.25 12.83
N THR A 79 1.32 -9.40 13.69
CA THR A 79 1.99 -8.28 14.38
C THR A 79 3.23 -8.72 15.17
N GLY A 80 4.33 -7.97 15.04
CA GLY A 80 5.58 -8.18 15.79
C GLY A 80 6.62 -9.08 15.12
N LYS A 81 6.42 -9.45 13.85
CA LYS A 81 7.32 -10.35 13.11
C LYS A 81 7.60 -9.87 11.69
N ASN A 82 8.71 -10.35 11.13
CA ASN A 82 9.22 -9.98 9.81
C ASN A 82 8.82 -11.01 8.76
N LEU A 83 8.38 -10.54 7.60
CA LEU A 83 8.46 -11.31 6.35
C LEU A 83 9.74 -10.86 5.64
N ALA A 84 10.76 -11.70 5.73
CA ALA A 84 12.07 -11.42 5.15
C ALA A 84 12.30 -12.27 3.90
N VAL A 85 12.79 -11.61 2.85
CA VAL A 85 13.22 -12.22 1.59
C VAL A 85 14.71 -11.94 1.44
N GLN A 86 15.57 -12.96 1.53
CA GLN A 86 17.00 -12.81 1.21
C GLN A 86 17.22 -13.23 -0.24
N GLY A 87 16.94 -12.32 -1.17
CA GLY A 87 17.04 -12.58 -2.59
C GLY A 87 16.19 -11.61 -3.41
N ASP A 88 16.21 -11.79 -4.72
CA ASP A 88 15.37 -11.02 -5.62
C ASP A 88 13.93 -11.57 -5.60
N ILE A 89 12.97 -10.66 -5.71
CA ILE A 89 11.59 -10.96 -6.07
C ILE A 89 11.50 -10.83 -7.58
N GLU A 90 11.19 -11.89 -8.30
CA GLU A 90 11.02 -11.83 -9.76
C GLU A 90 9.70 -11.15 -10.17
N ASN A 91 9.41 -11.10 -11.48
CA ASN A 91 8.25 -10.42 -12.02
C ASN A 91 6.92 -11.08 -11.60
N GLY A 92 5.89 -10.25 -11.38
CA GLY A 92 4.52 -10.73 -11.18
C GLY A 92 4.24 -11.34 -9.81
N VAL A 93 5.05 -11.04 -8.79
CA VAL A 93 4.89 -11.59 -7.43
C VAL A 93 3.96 -10.71 -6.58
N THR A 94 3.06 -11.33 -5.80
CA THR A 94 2.10 -10.61 -4.94
C THR A 94 2.23 -11.01 -3.46
N ILE A 95 2.85 -10.16 -2.64
CA ILE A 95 3.00 -10.39 -1.21
C ILE A 95 1.99 -9.55 -0.43
N SER A 96 1.26 -10.17 0.51
CA SER A 96 0.27 -9.48 1.35
C SER A 96 0.43 -9.86 2.83
N SER A 97 0.87 -8.93 3.65
CA SER A 97 0.85 -9.09 5.11
C SER A 97 -0.25 -8.25 5.74
N THR A 98 -0.70 -8.63 6.94
CA THR A 98 -1.58 -7.77 7.73
C THR A 98 -0.74 -6.84 8.59
N SER A 99 0.28 -7.31 9.30
CA SER A 99 0.94 -6.48 10.33
C SER A 99 2.45 -6.69 10.43
N SER A 100 3.05 -7.23 9.38
CA SER A 100 4.47 -7.55 9.35
C SER A 100 5.25 -6.56 8.52
N ASP A 101 6.48 -6.30 8.94
CA ASP A 101 7.48 -5.64 8.12
C ASP A 101 7.85 -6.55 6.94
N LEU A 102 7.76 -6.00 5.74
CA LEU A 102 8.19 -6.63 4.50
C LEU A 102 9.61 -6.18 4.22
N HIS A 103 10.60 -7.04 4.41
CA HIS A 103 12.00 -6.74 4.15
C HIS A 103 12.54 -7.63 3.04
N VAL A 104 12.83 -7.03 1.89
CA VAL A 104 13.45 -7.67 0.73
C VAL A 104 14.91 -7.23 0.67
N ASN A 105 15.80 -8.12 1.06
CA ASN A 105 17.25 -7.93 0.91
C ASN A 105 17.67 -8.36 -0.51
N GLY A 106 17.18 -7.60 -1.49
CA GLY A 106 17.33 -7.83 -2.92
C GLY A 106 16.46 -6.87 -3.72
N ASN A 107 16.37 -7.08 -5.03
CA ASN A 107 15.56 -6.28 -5.93
C ASN A 107 14.17 -6.89 -6.13
N ILE A 108 13.20 -6.06 -6.50
CA ILE A 108 11.86 -6.46 -6.91
C ILE A 108 11.74 -6.27 -8.40
N GLY A 109 11.22 -7.27 -9.11
CA GLY A 109 10.98 -7.26 -10.54
C GLY A 109 9.81 -6.36 -10.95
N ASN A 110 9.36 -6.57 -12.17
CA ASN A 110 8.27 -5.84 -12.79
C ASN A 110 6.90 -6.44 -12.41
N ASN A 111 5.83 -5.63 -12.43
CA ASN A 111 4.46 -6.07 -12.16
C ASN A 111 4.28 -6.72 -10.77
N CYS A 112 5.05 -6.31 -9.77
CA CYS A 112 4.96 -6.89 -8.43
C CYS A 112 3.99 -6.09 -7.55
N LYS A 113 3.32 -6.76 -6.62
CA LYS A 113 2.43 -6.13 -5.66
C LYS A 113 2.81 -6.51 -4.24
N LEU A 114 3.32 -5.58 -3.46
CA LEU A 114 3.62 -5.78 -2.05
C LEU A 114 2.67 -4.94 -1.22
N SER A 115 2.00 -5.55 -0.24
CA SER A 115 1.08 -4.84 0.63
C SER A 115 1.18 -5.29 2.09
N THR A 116 1.09 -4.34 3.01
CA THR A 116 0.98 -4.60 4.46
C THR A 116 -0.01 -3.59 5.07
N GLN A 117 -0.67 -3.89 6.19
CA GLN A 117 -1.51 -2.88 6.86
C GLN A 117 -0.64 -2.03 7.78
N SER A 118 0.11 -2.67 8.67
CA SER A 118 0.81 -1.95 9.75
C SER A 118 2.33 -1.91 9.62
N GLY A 119 2.94 -2.77 8.79
CA GLY A 119 4.39 -2.89 8.72
C GLY A 119 5.09 -1.94 7.75
N ASP A 120 6.41 -1.83 7.92
CA ASP A 120 7.31 -1.16 6.97
C ASP A 120 7.48 -2.01 5.69
N ILE A 121 7.76 -1.37 4.56
CA ILE A 121 8.25 -2.04 3.35
C ILE A 121 9.66 -1.54 3.06
N LYS A 122 10.64 -2.46 3.04
CA LYS A 122 12.04 -2.20 2.74
C LYS A 122 12.47 -3.11 1.59
N ALA A 123 13.02 -2.54 0.52
CA ALA A 123 13.57 -3.31 -0.59
C ALA A 123 14.74 -2.59 -1.27
N GLY A 124 15.50 -3.32 -2.09
CA GLY A 124 16.46 -2.74 -3.05
C GLY A 124 15.75 -2.00 -4.17
N ASN A 125 16.13 -2.25 -5.42
CA ASN A 125 15.49 -1.61 -6.57
C ASN A 125 14.14 -2.26 -6.88
N VAL A 126 13.21 -1.51 -7.46
CA VAL A 126 11.88 -1.97 -7.87
C VAL A 126 11.70 -1.78 -9.36
N GLY A 127 11.33 -2.85 -10.06
CA GLY A 127 11.03 -2.86 -11.49
C GLY A 127 9.74 -2.14 -11.84
N ALA A 128 9.48 -2.00 -13.13
CA ALA A 128 8.35 -1.25 -13.67
C ALA A 128 6.99 -1.84 -13.25
N ASP A 129 5.95 -0.99 -13.27
CA ASP A 129 4.54 -1.38 -13.05
C ASP A 129 4.27 -2.03 -11.68
N SER A 130 5.14 -1.77 -10.70
CA SER A 130 5.05 -2.37 -9.37
C SER A 130 4.29 -1.49 -8.38
N ILE A 131 3.53 -2.12 -7.48
CA ILE A 131 2.66 -1.48 -6.49
C ILE A 131 3.11 -1.87 -5.09
N LEU A 132 3.54 -0.89 -4.29
CA LEU A 132 3.93 -1.07 -2.89
C LEU A 132 2.98 -0.26 -2.02
N LYS A 133 2.29 -0.91 -1.07
CA LYS A 133 1.30 -0.25 -0.22
C LYS A 133 1.44 -0.63 1.25
N THR A 134 1.48 0.37 2.13
CA THR A 134 1.26 0.19 3.58
C THR A 134 0.21 1.16 4.08
N MET A 135 -0.40 0.95 5.24
CA MET A 135 -1.25 1.97 5.87
C MET A 135 -0.42 2.78 6.88
N SER A 136 0.21 2.11 7.83
CA SER A 136 0.88 2.79 8.94
C SER A 136 2.41 2.84 8.85
N GLY A 137 3.04 1.95 8.08
CA GLY A 137 4.49 1.86 8.03
C GLY A 137 5.16 2.77 7.01
N ASP A 138 6.49 2.80 7.05
CA ASP A 138 7.33 3.50 6.09
C ASP A 138 7.57 2.65 4.84
N ILE A 139 7.79 3.29 3.70
CA ILE A 139 8.27 2.65 2.47
C ILE A 139 9.69 3.15 2.19
N LYS A 140 10.68 2.26 2.16
CA LYS A 140 12.10 2.58 1.90
C LYS A 140 12.61 1.70 0.78
N ILE A 141 12.87 2.31 -0.37
CA ILE A 141 13.24 1.64 -1.63
C ILE A 141 14.55 2.24 -2.15
N GLY A 142 15.34 1.43 -2.87
CA GLY A 142 16.42 1.92 -3.74
C GLY A 142 15.85 2.68 -4.94
N ASP A 143 16.22 2.29 -6.15
CA ASP A 143 15.65 2.90 -7.35
C ASP A 143 14.28 2.32 -7.70
N VAL A 144 13.41 3.15 -8.25
CA VAL A 144 12.04 2.80 -8.65
C VAL A 144 11.92 2.94 -10.16
N GLY A 145 11.43 1.88 -10.81
CA GLY A 145 11.16 1.84 -12.24
C GLY A 145 10.05 2.79 -12.71
N VAL A 146 9.63 2.60 -13.95
CA VAL A 146 8.54 3.39 -14.56
C VAL A 146 7.17 2.86 -14.14
N ARG A 147 6.17 3.74 -14.06
CA ARG A 147 4.76 3.40 -13.75
C ARG A 147 4.55 2.67 -12.41
N CYS A 148 5.41 2.94 -11.42
CA CYS A 148 5.29 2.34 -10.09
C CYS A 148 4.36 3.15 -9.19
N SER A 149 3.75 2.52 -8.19
CA SER A 149 2.87 3.17 -7.20
C SER A 149 3.31 2.82 -5.78
N LEU A 150 3.91 3.77 -5.07
CA LEU A 150 4.31 3.66 -3.67
C LEU A 150 3.33 4.46 -2.80
N LYS A 151 2.61 3.81 -1.89
CA LYS A 151 1.54 4.43 -1.11
C LYS A 151 1.61 4.06 0.37
N THR A 152 1.67 5.06 1.24
CA THR A 152 1.46 4.90 2.69
C THR A 152 0.41 5.91 3.17
N MET A 153 -0.18 5.71 4.35
CA MET A 153 -1.08 6.71 4.94
C MET A 153 -0.30 7.53 5.98
N SER A 154 0.31 6.88 6.97
CA SER A 154 0.94 7.59 8.07
C SER A 154 2.46 7.69 7.98
N GLY A 155 3.12 6.75 7.29
CA GLY A 155 4.58 6.67 7.25
C GLY A 155 5.24 7.58 6.21
N ASP A 156 6.57 7.57 6.23
CA ASP A 156 7.43 8.24 5.26
C ASP A 156 7.62 7.37 4.00
N VAL A 157 7.82 8.03 2.86
CA VAL A 157 8.28 7.37 1.62
C VAL A 157 9.69 7.83 1.29
N LYS A 158 10.64 6.89 1.23
CA LYS A 158 12.02 7.13 0.82
C LYS A 158 12.35 6.30 -0.41
N ALA A 159 12.86 6.95 -1.46
CA ALA A 159 13.32 6.29 -2.68
C ALA A 159 14.60 6.95 -3.23
N GLY A 160 15.36 6.22 -4.03
CA GLY A 160 16.49 6.72 -4.81
C GLY A 160 16.01 7.49 -6.04
N VAL A 161 16.30 6.98 -7.23
CA VAL A 161 15.83 7.51 -8.51
C VAL A 161 14.45 6.95 -8.82
N VAL A 162 13.50 7.82 -9.16
CA VAL A 162 12.13 7.41 -9.50
C VAL A 162 11.85 7.64 -10.99
N GLY A 163 11.57 6.55 -11.70
CA GLY A 163 11.23 6.55 -13.12
C GLY A 163 9.89 7.22 -13.45
N SER A 164 9.69 7.48 -14.74
CA SER A 164 8.55 8.21 -15.30
C SER A 164 7.19 7.56 -15.00
N ASN A 165 6.14 8.39 -14.94
CA ASN A 165 4.75 8.02 -14.69
C ASN A 165 4.51 7.26 -13.37
N SER A 166 5.43 7.39 -12.41
CA SER A 166 5.27 6.78 -11.09
C SER A 166 4.44 7.68 -10.17
N THR A 167 3.93 7.12 -9.08
CA THR A 167 3.18 7.84 -8.05
C THR A 167 3.72 7.50 -6.68
N LEU A 168 4.18 8.50 -5.93
CA LEU A 168 4.56 8.38 -4.53
C LEU A 168 3.56 9.18 -3.70
N LYS A 169 2.89 8.53 -2.75
CA LYS A 169 1.87 9.17 -1.94
C LYS A 169 1.96 8.77 -0.47
N THR A 170 1.90 9.79 0.39
CA THR A 170 1.65 9.63 1.83
C THR A 170 0.56 10.62 2.25
N MET A 171 -0.10 10.39 3.38
CA MET A 171 -1.04 11.37 3.93
C MET A 171 -0.31 12.23 4.97
N SER A 172 0.32 11.63 5.96
CA SER A 172 0.93 12.38 7.08
C SER A 172 2.44 12.51 7.03
N GLY A 173 3.14 11.56 6.38
CA GLY A 173 4.60 11.53 6.38
C GLY A 173 5.28 12.41 5.33
N ASP A 174 6.60 12.40 5.35
CA ASP A 174 7.44 13.04 4.35
C ASP A 174 7.67 12.12 3.14
N VAL A 175 7.92 12.73 1.99
CA VAL A 175 8.45 12.02 0.82
C VAL A 175 9.86 12.51 0.53
N LYS A 176 10.84 11.60 0.53
CA LYS A 176 12.26 11.91 0.29
C LYS A 176 12.75 11.08 -0.89
N VAL A 177 13.10 11.75 -1.99
CA VAL A 177 13.63 11.11 -3.20
C VAL A 177 15.00 11.64 -3.55
N GLN A 178 15.86 10.85 -4.19
CA GLN A 178 17.14 11.36 -4.70
C GLN A 178 16.94 12.13 -6.01
N ARG A 179 16.12 11.59 -6.92
CA ARG A 179 15.78 12.22 -8.20
C ARG A 179 14.44 11.70 -8.68
N VAL A 180 13.64 12.54 -9.29
CA VAL A 180 12.36 12.10 -9.87
C VAL A 180 12.19 12.59 -11.31
N ASP A 181 11.59 11.73 -12.15
CA ASP A 181 11.17 12.11 -13.49
C ASP A 181 10.06 13.20 -13.47
N ARG A 182 10.00 14.05 -14.49
CA ARG A 182 9.04 15.17 -14.56
C ARG A 182 7.57 14.72 -14.60
N SER A 183 7.30 13.52 -15.12
CA SER A 183 5.96 12.95 -15.22
C SER A 183 5.49 12.26 -13.94
N THR A 184 6.37 12.09 -12.96
CA THR A 184 6.04 11.41 -11.71
C THR A 184 5.32 12.32 -10.74
N THR A 185 4.27 11.78 -10.13
CA THR A 185 3.44 12.48 -9.16
C THR A 185 3.93 12.16 -7.75
N ILE A 186 4.26 13.20 -6.97
CA ILE A 186 4.59 13.07 -5.55
C ILE A 186 3.59 13.88 -4.75
N GLU A 187 2.90 13.24 -3.81
CA GLU A 187 1.90 13.86 -2.95
C GLU A 187 2.11 13.53 -1.47
N THR A 188 2.00 14.54 -0.62
CA THR A 188 1.78 14.41 0.82
C THR A 188 0.76 15.44 1.27
N MET A 189 -0.12 15.09 2.20
CA MET A 189 -1.12 16.03 2.72
C MET A 189 -0.47 16.95 3.76
N SER A 190 0.08 16.36 4.83
CA SER A 190 0.62 17.11 5.96
C SER A 190 2.15 17.25 5.94
N GLY A 191 2.90 16.19 5.58
CA GLY A 191 4.37 16.21 5.61
C GLY A 191 4.99 17.00 4.46
N ASP A 192 6.31 16.91 4.30
CA ASP A 192 7.07 17.65 3.29
C ASP A 192 7.62 16.76 2.18
N ILE A 193 7.93 17.36 1.02
CA ILE A 193 8.55 16.66 -0.10
C ILE A 193 9.99 17.15 -0.22
N TYR A 194 10.95 16.24 -0.31
CA TYR A 194 12.36 16.54 -0.51
C TYR A 194 12.88 15.79 -1.75
N GLU A 195 13.63 16.49 -2.58
CA GLU A 195 14.36 15.92 -3.72
C GLU A 195 15.84 16.27 -3.58
N ASN A 196 16.71 15.26 -3.58
CA ASN A 196 18.14 15.39 -3.36
C ASN A 196 18.50 16.22 -2.10
N GLY A 197 17.74 16.05 -1.01
CA GLY A 197 17.91 16.80 0.23
C GLY A 197 17.35 18.22 0.23
N VAL A 198 16.82 18.71 -0.90
CA VAL A 198 16.20 20.03 -1.02
C VAL A 198 14.69 19.91 -0.89
N LYS A 199 14.10 20.70 0.02
CA LYS A 199 12.63 20.75 0.19
C LYS A 199 11.98 21.32 -1.09
N ARG A 200 11.08 20.55 -1.69
CA ARG A 200 10.22 21.00 -2.79
C ARG A 200 9.04 21.79 -2.22
N ASN A 201 8.69 22.86 -2.90
CA ASN A 201 7.40 23.50 -2.66
C ASN A 201 6.31 22.49 -3.02
N LYS A 202 5.36 22.26 -2.09
CA LYS A 202 4.16 21.47 -2.40
C LYS A 202 3.51 22.11 -3.63
N PRO A 203 3.07 21.31 -4.63
CA PRO A 203 2.29 21.86 -5.73
C PRO A 203 1.14 22.65 -5.12
N ASN A 204 1.10 23.95 -5.41
CA ASN A 204 0.13 24.85 -4.83
C ASN A 204 -1.24 24.35 -5.26
N ARG A 205 -1.95 23.64 -4.36
CA ARG A 205 -3.37 23.37 -4.53
C ARG A 205 -4.02 24.72 -4.33
N GLN A 206 -4.08 25.50 -5.42
CA GLN A 206 -4.75 26.78 -5.41
C GLN A 206 -6.13 26.55 -4.80
N SER A 207 -6.35 27.12 -3.62
CA SER A 207 -7.67 27.53 -3.20
C SER A 207 -8.15 28.43 -4.32
N ASN A 208 -9.01 27.91 -5.20
CA ASN A 208 -9.65 28.70 -6.24
C ASN A 208 -10.59 29.69 -5.55
N SER A 209 -10.05 30.82 -5.13
CA SER A 209 -10.84 31.98 -4.70
C SER A 209 -11.23 32.76 -5.93
N VAL A 210 -12.48 32.60 -6.39
CA VAL A 210 -13.04 33.51 -7.40
C VAL A 210 -13.69 34.67 -6.65
N SER A 211 -13.24 35.89 -6.93
CA SER A 211 -13.82 37.12 -6.37
C SER A 211 -14.49 37.95 -7.45
N ILE A 212 -15.78 38.24 -7.28
CA ILE A 212 -16.57 39.13 -8.15
C ILE A 212 -17.31 40.12 -7.26
N SER A 213 -17.08 41.42 -7.44
CA SER A 213 -17.88 42.50 -6.82
C SER A 213 -18.21 42.30 -5.32
N GLY A 214 -17.22 41.91 -4.51
CA GLY A 214 -17.37 41.69 -3.06
C GLY A 214 -17.83 40.28 -2.63
N MET A 215 -18.08 39.40 -3.58
CA MET A 215 -18.35 37.98 -3.35
C MET A 215 -17.06 37.17 -3.53
N SER A 216 -16.78 36.23 -2.63
CA SER A 216 -15.64 35.31 -2.71
C SER A 216 -16.10 33.87 -2.55
N PHE A 217 -15.76 33.03 -3.52
CA PHE A 217 -15.99 31.58 -3.48
C PHE A 217 -14.71 30.88 -3.06
N ILE A 218 -14.66 30.26 -1.87
CA ILE A 218 -13.43 29.63 -1.38
C ILE A 218 -13.66 28.12 -1.31
N GLY A 219 -13.01 27.38 -2.22
CA GLY A 219 -12.90 25.92 -2.14
C GLY A 219 -14.25 25.19 -2.03
N GLY A 220 -15.05 25.20 -3.10
CA GLY A 220 -16.18 24.29 -3.33
C GLY A 220 -17.42 24.45 -2.45
N ASN A 221 -17.27 24.80 -1.17
CA ASN A 221 -18.34 24.69 -0.16
C ASN A 221 -18.52 25.94 0.70
N ARG A 222 -17.81 27.05 0.46
CA ARG A 222 -17.92 28.27 1.28
C ARG A 222 -18.14 29.51 0.43
N ILE A 223 -19.24 30.23 0.70
CA ILE A 223 -19.62 31.46 -0.02
C ILE A 223 -19.57 32.63 0.97
N ILE A 224 -18.66 33.58 0.73
CA ILE A 224 -18.54 34.79 1.53
C ILE A 224 -18.97 35.99 0.69
N ILE A 225 -19.87 36.82 1.22
CA ILE A 225 -20.35 38.05 0.57
C ILE A 225 -20.10 39.21 1.54
N ASN A 226 -19.27 40.18 1.12
CA ASN A 226 -18.91 41.36 1.93
C ASN A 226 -18.44 41.00 3.36
N GLY A 227 -17.65 39.94 3.48
CA GLY A 227 -17.09 39.47 4.76
C GLY A 227 -18.04 38.62 5.62
N ARG A 228 -19.28 38.35 5.18
CA ARG A 228 -20.21 37.44 5.86
C ARG A 228 -20.31 36.09 5.14
N ASP A 229 -20.29 35.01 5.91
CA ASP A 229 -20.52 33.65 5.40
C ASP A 229 -22.00 33.43 5.14
N MET A 230 -22.35 33.08 3.90
CA MET A 230 -23.72 32.94 3.40
C MET A 230 -24.05 31.51 2.96
N THR A 231 -23.15 30.56 3.25
CA THR A 231 -23.20 29.19 2.73
C THR A 231 -24.53 28.48 3.03
N ASP A 232 -24.98 28.48 4.27
CA ASP A 232 -26.21 27.77 4.69
C ASP A 232 -27.50 28.45 4.20
N LEU A 233 -27.45 29.77 4.04
CA LEU A 233 -28.57 30.57 3.52
C LEU A 233 -28.84 30.27 2.04
N ILE A 234 -27.79 30.02 1.26
CA ILE A 234 -27.93 29.68 -0.17
C ILE A 234 -28.38 28.22 -0.31
N ASN A 235 -27.80 27.32 0.49
CA ASN A 235 -28.15 25.89 0.43
C ASN A 235 -29.56 25.57 0.96
N SER A 236 -30.14 26.40 1.85
CA SER A 236 -31.50 26.21 2.37
C SER A 236 -32.61 26.64 1.41
N SER A 237 -32.29 27.34 0.32
CA SER A 237 -33.29 27.81 -0.66
C SER A 237 -33.89 26.72 -1.57
N ASN A 238 -33.44 25.46 -1.44
CA ASN A 238 -33.96 24.31 -2.19
C ASN A 238 -35.04 23.47 -1.47
N ASN A 239 -35.44 23.81 -0.24
CA ASN A 239 -36.58 23.15 0.40
C ASN A 239 -37.84 24.00 0.24
N GLN A 240 -38.62 23.71 -0.80
CA GLN A 240 -40.00 24.18 -0.91
C GLN A 240 -40.79 23.74 0.33
N SER A 241 -41.53 24.69 0.91
CA SER A 241 -42.45 24.49 2.03
C SER A 241 -43.55 23.49 1.66
N ASP A 242 -43.65 22.39 2.41
CA ASP A 242 -44.82 21.50 2.39
C ASP A 242 -46.08 22.27 2.84
N GLU A 243 -46.93 22.70 1.91
CA GLU A 243 -48.28 23.15 2.27
C GLU A 243 -49.15 21.96 2.69
N ALA A 244 -49.76 22.06 3.88
CA ALA A 244 -50.62 21.01 4.42
C ALA A 244 -51.89 20.80 3.58
N PRO A 245 -52.39 19.56 3.42
CA PRO A 245 -53.54 19.28 2.56
C PRO A 245 -54.84 19.83 3.15
N ILE A 246 -55.61 20.53 2.32
CA ILE A 246 -56.92 21.07 2.67
C ILE A 246 -57.96 19.92 2.65
N ARG A 247 -58.73 19.77 3.73
CA ARG A 247 -59.87 18.83 3.81
C ARG A 247 -61.18 19.60 3.89
N TYR A 248 -62.18 19.19 3.10
CA TYR A 248 -63.55 19.69 3.21
C TYR A 248 -64.50 18.58 3.65
N THR A 249 -65.38 18.88 4.59
CA THR A 249 -66.59 18.11 4.91
C THR A 249 -67.78 18.79 4.24
N LYS A 250 -68.53 18.05 3.41
CA LYS A 250 -69.75 18.56 2.78
C LYS A 250 -70.90 18.44 3.80
N GLY A 251 -71.26 19.54 4.46
CA GLY A 251 -72.40 19.61 5.37
C GLY A 251 -73.70 19.97 4.65
N MET A 252 -74.83 19.44 5.13
CA MET A 252 -76.15 20.07 4.98
C MET A 252 -76.28 21.19 6.02
#